data_AF-A0A1A9HKZ5-F1
#
_entry.id   AF-A0A1A9HKZ5-F1
#
_cell.length_a   1.000
_cell.length_b   1.000
_cell.length_c   1.000
_cell.angle_alpha   90.00
_cell.angle_beta   90.00
_cell.angle_gamma   90.00
#
_symmetry.space_group_name_H-M   'P 1'
#
loop_
_entity.id
_entity.type
_entity.pdbx_description
1 polymer ?
#
loop_
_entity_poly.entity_id
_entity_poly.type
_entity_poly.pdbx_seq_one_letter_code
_entity_poly.pdbx_strand_id
1 'polypeptide(L)'
;MIKFRGLAKLAAVAALGLFTLAAQANVVRQVELDFTSGARYTGTVTFSDDYIRILDTQGVLNGGGWTNRTLSWTWLAYTGQAAYDSNGDGYQNDWLMDGSSPNYSLFIGVSWRLPTAGADLAFVSVVDSYYSGISNGDAMVASRVEALDVPEPGQLGLVGIALAAAAFSMRRRRA
;
A
#
# COMPACT_ATOMS: atom_id res chain seq x y z
N MET A 1 -49.28 -32.42 9.47
CA MET A 1 -48.30 -32.08 8.39
C MET A 1 -47.84 -30.63 8.58
N ILE A 2 -46.64 -30.44 9.14
CA ILE A 2 -46.07 -29.11 9.42
C ILE A 2 -45.32 -28.63 8.18
N LYS A 3 -45.67 -27.46 7.64
CA LYS A 3 -45.11 -26.90 6.40
C LYS A 3 -43.68 -26.36 6.64
N PHE A 4 -42.66 -27.15 6.32
CA PHE A 4 -41.22 -26.84 6.36
C PHE A 4 -40.73 -25.80 5.32
N ARG A 5 -41.55 -24.84 4.89
CA ARG A 5 -41.20 -23.90 3.80
C ARG A 5 -40.44 -22.63 4.25
N GLY A 6 -40.28 -22.42 5.55
CA GLY A 6 -39.63 -21.21 6.12
C GLY A 6 -38.12 -21.33 6.36
N LEU A 7 -37.63 -22.52 6.72
CA LEU A 7 -36.23 -22.72 7.15
C LEU A 7 -35.22 -22.66 6.00
N ALA A 8 -35.62 -23.03 4.77
CA ALA A 8 -34.72 -23.01 3.61
C ALA A 8 -34.27 -21.59 3.19
N LYS A 9 -35.06 -20.55 3.53
CA LYS A 9 -34.74 -19.16 3.17
C LYS A 9 -33.80 -18.48 4.18
N LEU A 10 -33.79 -18.93 5.43
CA LEU A 10 -32.84 -18.43 6.44
C LEU A 10 -31.43 -18.99 6.22
N ALA A 11 -31.34 -20.26 5.78
CA ALA A 11 -30.07 -20.91 5.47
C ALA A 11 -29.34 -20.28 4.26
N ALA A 12 -30.07 -19.77 3.26
CA ALA A 12 -29.47 -19.13 2.09
C ALA A 12 -28.82 -17.76 2.39
N VAL A 13 -29.33 -17.02 3.38
CA VAL A 13 -28.75 -15.73 3.81
C VAL A 13 -27.51 -15.96 4.68
N ALA A 14 -27.50 -17.01 5.50
CA ALA A 14 -26.32 -17.38 6.31
C ALA A 14 -25.18 -17.96 5.45
N ALA A 15 -25.48 -18.68 4.37
CA ALA A 15 -24.47 -19.25 3.47
C ALA A 15 -23.74 -18.21 2.60
N LEU A 16 -24.36 -17.03 2.36
CA LEU A 16 -23.72 -15.92 1.63
C LEU A 16 -22.75 -15.10 2.48
N GLY A 17 -22.71 -15.31 3.81
CA GLY A 17 -21.79 -14.63 4.73
C GLY A 17 -20.42 -15.31 4.88
N LEU A 18 -20.21 -16.49 4.30
CA LEU A 18 -19.02 -17.31 4.54
C LEU A 18 -17.87 -17.11 3.54
N PHE A 19 -18.01 -16.18 2.59
CA PHE A 19 -16.95 -15.82 1.65
C PHE A 19 -16.55 -14.34 1.76
N THR A 20 -16.46 -13.82 2.99
CA THR A 20 -15.59 -12.68 3.25
C THR A 20 -14.15 -13.18 3.17
N LEU A 21 -13.67 -13.42 1.94
CA LEU A 21 -12.23 -13.46 1.68
C LEU A 21 -11.69 -12.16 2.28
N ALA A 22 -10.73 -12.26 3.20
CA ALA A 22 -10.07 -11.10 3.77
C ALA A 22 -9.62 -10.23 2.60
N ALA A 23 -10.21 -9.04 2.47
CA ALA A 23 -9.79 -8.10 1.45
C ALA A 23 -8.38 -7.65 1.84
N GLN A 24 -7.35 -8.14 1.15
CA GLN A 24 -6.04 -7.52 1.21
C GLN A 24 -6.16 -6.18 0.50
N ALA A 25 -6.21 -5.10 1.28
CA ALA A 25 -6.21 -3.76 0.75
C ALA A 25 -4.76 -3.28 0.62
N ASN A 26 -4.33 -2.98 -0.59
CA ASN A 26 -3.08 -2.26 -0.78
C ASN A 26 -3.17 -0.90 -0.09
N VAL A 27 -2.14 -0.56 0.67
CA VAL A 27 -2.12 0.64 1.48
C VAL A 27 -1.31 1.72 0.77
N VAL A 28 -1.99 2.68 0.17
CA VAL A 28 -1.33 3.81 -0.49
C VAL A 28 -1.06 4.93 0.52
N ARG A 29 0.16 5.46 0.50
CA ARG A 29 0.60 6.58 1.35
C ARG A 29 1.18 7.69 0.51
N GLN A 30 0.89 8.92 0.86
CA GLN A 30 1.63 10.07 0.37
C GLN A 30 2.96 10.12 1.13
N VAL A 31 4.06 10.31 0.42
CA VAL A 31 5.41 10.27 0.97
C VAL A 31 6.20 11.49 0.50
N GLU A 32 6.87 12.14 1.45
CA GLU A 32 7.92 13.12 1.18
C GLU A 32 9.20 12.70 1.90
N LEU A 33 10.33 12.74 1.18
CA LEU A 33 11.65 12.46 1.73
C LEU A 33 12.56 13.66 1.45
N ASP A 34 13.23 14.17 2.47
CA ASP A 34 14.21 15.25 2.34
C ASP A 34 15.62 14.69 2.48
N PHE A 35 16.54 15.21 1.68
CA PHE A 35 17.93 14.74 1.60
C PHE A 35 18.94 15.84 1.94
N THR A 36 20.16 15.43 2.28
CA THR A 36 21.24 16.31 2.73
C THR A 36 21.61 17.37 1.69
N SER A 37 21.56 17.03 0.40
CA SER A 37 21.83 17.98 -0.70
C SER A 37 20.76 19.08 -0.86
N GLY A 38 19.63 18.98 -0.16
CA GLY A 38 18.43 19.78 -0.41
C GLY A 38 17.54 19.22 -1.52
N ALA A 39 17.77 17.99 -1.96
CA ALA A 39 16.82 17.25 -2.77
C ALA A 39 15.59 16.84 -1.96
N ARG A 40 14.47 16.68 -2.67
CA ARG A 40 13.20 16.22 -2.12
C ARG A 40 12.54 15.23 -3.08
N TYR A 41 12.17 14.08 -2.55
CA TYR A 41 11.22 13.18 -3.20
C TYR A 41 9.80 13.51 -2.73
N THR A 42 8.85 13.58 -3.66
CA THR A 42 7.43 13.69 -3.36
C THR A 42 6.65 12.74 -4.26
N GLY A 43 5.83 11.88 -3.65
CA GLY A 43 5.07 10.90 -4.41
C GLY A 43 4.18 10.03 -3.53
N THR A 44 3.72 8.92 -4.10
CA THR A 44 3.00 7.89 -3.38
C THR A 44 3.83 6.61 -3.28
N VAL A 45 3.64 5.89 -2.19
CA VAL A 45 4.19 4.54 -2.00
C VAL A 45 3.04 3.62 -1.62
N THR A 46 2.94 2.49 -2.31
CA THR A 46 1.93 1.46 -2.08
C THR A 46 2.56 0.34 -1.28
N PHE A 47 2.04 0.09 -0.09
CA PHE A 47 2.44 -1.02 0.78
C PHE A 47 1.46 -2.18 0.68
N SER A 48 1.92 -3.37 1.04
CA SER A 48 1.02 -4.45 1.47
C SER A 48 0.24 -4.03 2.72
N ASP A 49 -0.88 -4.70 2.97
CA ASP A 49 -1.76 -4.46 4.13
C ASP A 49 -1.05 -4.62 5.48
N ASP A 50 -0.09 -5.53 5.55
CA ASP A 50 0.79 -5.77 6.70
C ASP A 50 2.02 -4.83 6.78
N TYR A 51 2.19 -3.93 5.81
CA TYR A 51 3.36 -3.05 5.65
C TYR A 51 4.71 -3.78 5.53
N ILE A 52 4.71 -5.09 5.30
CA ILE A 52 5.95 -5.87 5.17
C ILE A 52 6.64 -5.60 3.83
N ARG A 53 5.88 -5.25 2.79
CA ARG A 53 6.38 -5.07 1.42
C ARG A 53 5.95 -3.71 0.86
N ILE A 54 6.84 -3.05 0.14
CA ILE A 54 6.45 -2.02 -0.82
C ILE A 54 6.13 -2.71 -2.14
N LEU A 55 4.95 -2.44 -2.68
CA LEU A 55 4.41 -3.03 -3.90
C LEU A 55 4.66 -2.13 -5.11
N ASP A 56 4.61 -0.81 -4.91
CA ASP A 56 4.74 0.17 -5.98
C ASP A 56 5.11 1.55 -5.42
N THR A 57 5.60 2.42 -6.29
CA THR A 57 5.88 3.83 -5.97
C THR A 57 5.63 4.69 -7.21
N GLN A 58 5.16 5.90 -6.99
CA GLN A 58 5.03 6.88 -8.07
C GLN A 58 5.32 8.28 -7.53
N GLY A 59 6.44 8.86 -7.94
CA GLY A 59 6.84 10.18 -7.46
C GLY A 59 7.95 10.83 -8.26
N VAL A 60 8.33 12.01 -7.81
CA VAL A 60 9.38 12.82 -8.44
C VAL A 60 10.40 13.24 -7.39
N LEU A 61 11.67 13.05 -7.72
CA LEU A 61 12.82 13.61 -7.02
C LEU A 61 13.30 14.88 -7.72
N ASN A 62 13.45 15.96 -6.98
CA ASN A 62 13.92 17.26 -7.48
C ASN A 62 14.72 18.01 -6.40
N GLY A 63 15.56 18.98 -6.78
CA GLY A 63 16.39 19.78 -5.87
C GLY A 63 17.81 19.20 -5.70
N GLY A 64 18.69 19.88 -4.97
CA GLY A 64 20.02 19.37 -4.63
C GLY A 64 20.97 19.03 -5.79
N GLY A 65 20.68 19.51 -7.01
CA GLY A 65 21.40 19.16 -8.24
C GLY A 65 20.76 18.02 -9.04
N TRP A 66 19.69 17.40 -8.52
CA TRP A 66 18.89 16.40 -9.20
C TRP A 66 17.79 17.06 -10.04
N THR A 67 17.80 16.82 -11.34
CA THR A 67 16.78 17.32 -12.29
C THR A 67 15.60 16.35 -12.37
N ASN A 68 14.39 16.77 -11.96
CA ASN A 68 13.09 16.08 -12.09
C ASN A 68 13.18 14.61 -12.53
N ARG A 69 13.47 13.73 -11.58
CA ARG A 69 13.58 12.29 -11.81
C ARG A 69 12.32 11.61 -11.35
N THR A 70 11.66 10.88 -12.25
CA THR A 70 10.49 10.07 -11.90
C THR A 70 10.94 8.73 -11.36
N LEU A 71 10.41 8.36 -10.19
CA LEU A 71 10.55 7.02 -9.63
C LEU A 71 9.19 6.33 -9.68
N SER A 72 9.12 5.18 -10.35
CA SER A 72 7.85 4.58 -10.78
C SER A 72 7.76 3.07 -10.57
N TRP A 73 8.69 2.50 -9.81
CA TRP A 73 8.69 1.08 -9.45
C TRP A 73 9.63 0.85 -8.26
N THR A 74 9.47 -0.28 -7.55
CA THR A 74 10.43 -0.71 -6.53
C THR A 74 11.17 -1.97 -6.92
N TRP A 75 12.43 -2.06 -6.50
CA TRP A 75 13.33 -3.12 -6.92
C TRP A 75 12.79 -4.49 -6.56
N LEU A 76 12.42 -4.69 -5.29
CA LEU A 76 12.03 -6.01 -4.79
C LEU A 76 10.69 -6.47 -5.35
N ALA A 77 9.69 -5.57 -5.43
CA ALA A 77 8.40 -5.84 -6.07
C ALA A 77 8.57 -6.27 -7.53
N TYR A 78 9.29 -5.46 -8.31
CA TYR A 78 9.40 -5.64 -9.74
C TYR A 78 10.25 -6.84 -10.14
N THR A 79 11.32 -7.12 -9.40
CA THR A 79 12.23 -8.24 -9.70
C THR A 79 11.80 -9.58 -9.09
N GLY A 80 10.65 -9.62 -8.40
CA GLY A 80 10.12 -10.85 -7.81
C GLY A 80 10.95 -11.38 -6.64
N GLN A 81 11.67 -10.49 -5.94
CA GLN A 81 12.48 -10.85 -4.78
C GLN A 81 11.63 -10.94 -3.50
N ALA A 82 12.32 -11.18 -2.38
CA ALA A 82 11.77 -11.17 -1.04
C ALA A 82 10.95 -9.91 -0.75
N ALA A 83 10.10 -9.94 0.27
CA ALA A 83 9.21 -8.83 0.60
C ALA A 83 9.96 -7.54 0.99
N TYR A 84 11.14 -7.69 1.59
CA TYR A 84 12.06 -6.62 1.96
C TYR A 84 13.48 -7.20 2.02
N ASP A 85 14.49 -6.34 1.93
CA ASP A 85 15.87 -6.66 2.29
C ASP A 85 16.11 -6.32 3.77
N SER A 86 16.99 -7.08 4.43
CA SER A 86 17.38 -6.84 5.81
C SER A 86 18.87 -7.05 5.98
N ASN A 87 19.55 -6.05 6.52
CA ASN A 87 20.95 -6.11 6.90
C ASN A 87 21.14 -6.52 8.40
N GLY A 88 20.05 -6.91 9.08
CA GLY A 88 20.05 -7.27 10.51
C GLY A 88 19.90 -6.11 11.50
N ASP A 89 19.64 -4.89 11.03
CA ASP A 89 19.43 -3.69 11.87
C ASP A 89 18.00 -3.54 12.44
N GLY A 90 17.11 -4.48 12.12
CA GLY A 90 15.71 -4.47 12.55
C GLY A 90 14.78 -3.62 11.67
N TYR A 91 15.27 -3.15 10.52
CA TYR A 91 14.47 -2.42 9.54
C TYR A 91 14.18 -3.29 8.31
N GLN A 92 13.10 -2.93 7.62
CA GLN A 92 12.74 -3.43 6.30
C GLN A 92 13.30 -2.46 5.27
N ASN A 93 13.91 -2.97 4.20
CA ASN A 93 14.54 -2.15 3.18
C ASN A 93 14.02 -2.48 1.78
N ASP A 94 13.94 -1.47 0.91
CA ASP A 94 13.71 -1.60 -0.53
C ASP A 94 14.33 -0.37 -1.23
N TRP A 95 14.23 -0.34 -2.56
CA TRP A 95 14.71 0.75 -3.38
C TRP A 95 13.59 1.26 -4.28
N LEU A 96 13.32 2.56 -4.21
CA LEU A 96 12.50 3.26 -5.18
C LEU A 96 13.38 3.53 -6.40
N MET A 97 12.92 3.18 -7.60
CA MET A 97 13.75 3.12 -8.79
C MET A 97 13.24 4.05 -9.88
N ASP A 98 14.16 4.65 -10.64
CA ASP A 98 13.84 5.30 -11.92
C ASP A 98 13.95 4.31 -13.10
N GLY A 99 13.51 4.74 -14.28
CA GLY A 99 13.64 3.97 -15.51
C GLY A 99 12.92 2.62 -15.44
N SER A 100 13.61 1.55 -15.85
CA SER A 100 13.11 0.17 -15.78
C SER A 100 14.26 -0.80 -15.56
N SER A 101 13.99 -2.02 -15.08
CA SER A 101 15.04 -3.04 -14.99
C SER A 101 15.45 -3.55 -16.37
N PRO A 102 16.76 -3.71 -16.69
CA PRO A 102 17.93 -3.38 -15.88
C PRO A 102 18.48 -1.94 -16.11
N ASN A 103 17.79 -1.14 -16.94
CA ASN A 103 18.21 0.18 -17.40
C ASN A 103 17.67 1.31 -16.48
N TYR A 104 18.09 1.32 -15.22
CA TYR A 104 17.86 2.42 -14.29
C TYR A 104 19.12 3.30 -14.19
N SER A 105 18.96 4.54 -13.75
CA SER A 105 20.06 5.51 -13.58
C SER A 105 20.29 5.95 -12.14
N LEU A 106 19.28 5.81 -11.28
CA LEU A 106 19.37 6.10 -9.84
C LEU A 106 18.37 5.27 -9.04
N PHE A 107 18.54 5.32 -7.73
CA PHE A 107 17.56 4.81 -6.79
C PHE A 107 17.52 5.67 -5.53
N ILE A 108 16.43 5.54 -4.78
CA ILE A 108 16.35 5.97 -3.40
C ILE A 108 16.24 4.71 -2.54
N GLY A 109 17.25 4.44 -1.72
CA GLY A 109 17.15 3.44 -0.66
C GLY A 109 16.20 3.94 0.41
N VAL A 110 15.28 3.08 0.84
CA VAL A 110 14.34 3.37 1.92
C VAL A 110 14.33 2.27 2.98
N SER A 111 14.41 2.69 4.25
CA SER A 111 14.26 1.82 5.41
C SER A 111 13.02 2.20 6.19
N TRP A 112 12.23 1.23 6.63
CA TRP A 112 11.08 1.46 7.52
C TRP A 112 11.00 0.40 8.60
N ARG A 113 10.16 0.65 9.61
CA ARG A 113 9.79 -0.35 10.61
C ARG A 113 8.32 -0.69 10.44
N LEU A 114 7.99 -1.95 10.69
CA LEU A 114 6.60 -2.36 10.82
C LEU A 114 5.93 -1.52 11.92
N PRO A 115 4.76 -0.93 11.65
CA PRO A 115 4.06 -0.16 12.65
C PRO A 115 3.66 -1.07 13.82
N THR A 116 4.23 -0.82 14.99
CA THR A 116 3.67 -1.32 16.26
C THR A 116 2.35 -0.63 16.54
N ALA A 117 1.40 -1.30 17.20
CA ALA A 117 0.07 -0.77 17.46
C ALA A 117 0.11 0.68 18.00
N GLY A 118 -0.42 1.63 17.21
CA GLY A 118 -0.49 3.05 17.56
C GLY A 118 0.70 3.92 17.11
N ALA A 119 1.66 3.39 16.34
CA ALA A 119 2.74 4.17 15.74
C ALA A 119 2.46 4.49 14.26
N ASP A 120 2.71 5.74 13.88
CA ASP A 120 2.65 6.17 12.48
C ASP A 120 3.80 5.54 11.68
N LEU A 121 3.49 5.10 10.45
CA LEU A 121 4.50 4.62 9.51
C LEU A 121 5.46 5.77 9.17
N ALA A 122 6.76 5.54 9.24
CA ALA A 122 7.77 6.51 8.85
C ALA A 122 8.98 5.81 8.22
N PHE A 123 9.60 6.47 7.25
CA PHE A 123 10.92 6.06 6.77
C PHE A 123 11.99 6.55 7.73
N VAL A 124 12.96 5.69 8.02
CA VAL A 124 13.99 5.94 9.02
C VAL A 124 15.33 6.12 8.32
N SER A 125 16.05 7.17 8.72
CA SER A 125 17.43 7.36 8.31
C SER A 125 18.30 6.36 9.07
N VAL A 126 18.94 5.45 8.35
CA VAL A 126 19.93 4.53 8.90
C VAL A 126 21.32 5.02 8.53
N VAL A 127 22.36 4.48 9.18
CA VAL A 127 23.75 4.94 8.98
C VAL A 127 24.22 4.68 7.54
N ASP A 128 23.61 3.71 6.86
CA ASP A 128 23.95 3.33 5.49
C ASP A 128 23.07 4.06 4.47
N SER A 129 23.68 4.95 3.69
CA SER A 129 23.02 5.69 2.61
C SER A 129 22.52 4.79 1.48
N TYR A 130 22.94 3.52 1.42
CA TYR A 130 22.37 2.51 0.51
C TYR A 130 20.93 2.15 0.84
N TYR A 131 20.59 2.23 2.13
CA TYR A 131 19.27 1.89 2.64
C TYR A 131 18.45 3.13 3.02
N SER A 132 19.07 4.31 3.14
CA SER A 132 18.36 5.57 3.39
C SER A 132 18.99 6.77 2.68
N GLY A 133 19.01 6.75 1.34
CA GLY A 133 19.62 7.81 0.55
C GLY A 133 19.51 7.64 -0.97
N ILE A 134 19.84 8.70 -1.71
CA ILE A 134 19.88 8.68 -3.17
C ILE A 134 21.24 8.13 -3.62
N SER A 135 21.21 7.04 -4.41
CA SER A 135 22.38 6.43 -5.06
C SER A 135 23.63 6.32 -4.16
N ASN A 136 23.44 5.96 -2.89
CA ASN A 136 24.49 5.81 -1.85
C ASN A 136 25.27 7.08 -1.48
N GLY A 137 24.91 8.23 -2.01
CA GLY A 137 25.69 9.47 -1.84
C GLY A 137 24.99 10.55 -1.02
N ASP A 138 23.66 10.59 -1.05
CA ASP A 138 22.89 11.69 -0.48
C ASP A 138 21.89 11.16 0.55
N ALA A 139 22.27 11.27 1.82
CA ALA A 139 21.52 10.68 2.93
C ALA A 139 20.18 11.38 3.15
N MET A 140 19.15 10.58 3.44
CA MET A 140 17.84 11.06 3.88
C MET A 140 17.97 11.67 5.28
N VAL A 141 17.46 12.89 5.45
CA VAL A 141 17.51 13.64 6.71
C VAL A 141 16.13 13.81 7.35
N ALA A 142 15.05 13.72 6.58
CA ALA A 142 13.69 13.73 7.10
C ALA A 142 12.74 12.92 6.20
N SER A 143 11.66 12.43 6.79
CA SER A 143 10.58 11.77 6.08
C SER A 143 9.23 12.22 6.63
N ARG A 144 8.23 12.24 5.74
CA ARG A 144 6.82 12.48 6.06
C ARG A 144 5.99 11.45 5.30
N VAL A 145 5.13 10.74 6.01
CA VAL A 145 4.26 9.71 5.43
C VAL A 145 2.85 9.99 5.91
N GLU A 146 1.95 10.23 4.98
CA GLU A 146 0.57 10.62 5.27
C GLU A 146 -0.40 9.60 4.67
N ALA A 147 -1.47 9.30 5.40
CA ALA A 147 -2.55 8.48 4.88
C ALA A 147 -3.22 9.22 3.71
N LEU A 148 -3.42 8.52 2.60
CA LEU A 148 -4.32 8.99 1.56
C LEU A 148 -5.72 8.48 1.88
N ASP A 149 -6.69 9.39 1.93
CA ASP A 149 -8.10 9.04 2.01
C ASP A 149 -8.52 8.39 0.69
N VAL A 150 -8.29 7.08 0.56
CA VAL A 150 -8.83 6.29 -0.55
C VAL A 150 -10.22 5.84 -0.14
N PRO A 151 -11.28 6.25 -0.86
CA PRO A 151 -12.64 5.79 -0.57
C PRO A 151 -12.71 4.26 -0.71
N GLU A 152 -13.15 3.56 0.33
CA GLU A 152 -13.23 2.11 0.32
C GLU A 152 -14.09 1.60 -0.85
N PRO A 153 -13.54 0.81 -1.80
CA PRO A 153 -14.30 0.39 -2.98
C PRO A 153 -15.40 -0.64 -2.70
N GLY A 154 -15.38 -1.33 -1.55
CA GLY A 154 -16.20 -2.53 -1.33
C GLY A 154 -17.53 -2.30 -0.62
N GLN A 155 -17.55 -1.44 0.39
CA GLN A 155 -18.69 -1.38 1.32
C GLN A 155 -19.94 -0.75 0.69
N LEU A 156 -19.77 0.32 -0.09
CA LEU A 156 -20.89 0.98 -0.77
C LEU A 156 -21.50 0.10 -1.87
N GLY A 157 -20.68 -0.67 -2.59
CA GLY A 157 -21.14 -1.62 -3.59
C GLY A 157 -21.95 -2.77 -2.98
N LEU A 158 -21.47 -3.34 -1.88
CA LEU A 158 -22.16 -4.41 -1.15
C LEU A 158 -23.47 -3.92 -0.51
N VAL A 159 -23.50 -2.72 0.06
CA VAL A 159 -24.74 -2.10 0.57
C VAL A 159 -25.73 -1.85 -0.56
N GLY A 160 -25.26 -1.38 -1.72
CA GLY A 160 -26.09 -1.18 -2.91
C GLY A 160 -26.74 -2.48 -3.40
N ILE A 161 -25.96 -3.57 -3.50
CA ILE A 161 -26.48 -4.88 -3.91
C ILE A 161 -27.45 -5.45 -2.86
N ALA A 162 -27.15 -5.30 -1.57
CA ALA A 162 -28.02 -5.76 -0.48
C ALA A 162 -29.38 -5.04 -0.48
N LEU A 163 -29.39 -3.72 -0.68
CA LEU A 163 -30.61 -2.92 -0.79
C LEU A 163 -31.42 -3.27 -2.04
N ALA A 164 -30.75 -3.47 -3.19
CA ALA A 164 -31.41 -3.89 -4.42
C ALA A 164 -32.08 -5.27 -4.26
N ALA A 165 -31.37 -6.25 -3.70
CA ALA A 165 -31.91 -7.58 -3.42
C ALA A 165 -33.11 -7.52 -2.46
N ALA A 166 -33.04 -6.69 -1.41
CA ALA A 166 -34.15 -6.46 -0.48
C ALA A 166 -35.38 -5.87 -1.21
N ALA A 167 -35.19 -4.84 -2.04
CA ALA A 167 -36.27 -4.21 -2.81
C ALA A 167 -36.96 -5.19 -3.78
N PHE A 168 -36.18 -5.99 -4.52
CA PHE A 168 -36.73 -7.02 -5.41
C PHE A 168 -37.50 -8.10 -4.66
N SER A 169 -37.01 -8.51 -3.48
CA SER A 169 -37.66 -9.52 -2.65
C SER A 169 -38.98 -9.04 -2.01
N MET A 170 -39.09 -7.75 -1.70
CA MET A 170 -40.32 -7.12 -1.20
C MET A 170 -41.37 -6.94 -2.31
N ARG A 171 -40.94 -6.57 -3.53
CA ARG A 171 -41.84 -6.40 -4.69
C ARG A 171 -42.53 -7.70 -5.08
N ARG A 172 -41.82 -8.84 -4.96
CA ARG A 172 -42.36 -10.19 -5.23
C ARG A 172 -43.35 -10.72 -4.19
N ARG A 173 -43.50 -10.06 -3.03
CA ARG A 173 -44.48 -10.45 -1.99
C ARG A 173 -45.80 -9.67 -2.08
N ARG A 174 -45.88 -8.64 -2.92
CA ARG A 174 -47.07 -7.78 -3.08
C ARG A 174 -47.82 -7.98 -4.40
N ALA A 175 -47.28 -8.80 -5.31
CA ALA A 175 -47.98 -9.31 -6.49
C ALA A 175 -48.39 -10.76 -6.24
#